data_AF-A0A3B9NW03-F1
#
_entry.id   AF-A0A3B9NW03-F1
#
_cell.length_a   1.000
_cell.length_b   1.000
_cell.length_c   1.000
_cell.angle_alpha   90.00
_cell.angle_beta   90.00
_cell.angle_gamma   90.00
#
_symmetry.space_group_name_H-M   'P 1'
#
loop_
_entity.id
_entity.type
_entity.pdbx_description
1 polymer ?
#
loop_
_entity_poly.entity_id
_entity_poly.type
_entity_poly.pdbx_seq_one_letter_code
_entity_poly.pdbx_strand_id
1 'polypeptide(L)' 'MTITEPRYFHLMPPGEWKRLCAEGTTWRGLQHMGYAQPDWCSYPDALDGLMGCWSLIYQRVTGEEYCKDCDLYKPKDTP' A
#
# COMPACT_ATOMS: atom_id res chain seq x y z
N MET A 1 9.20 -20.91 -6.74
CA MET A 1 9.10 -19.69 -7.57
C MET A 1 9.35 -18.54 -6.63
N THR A 2 10.54 -17.97 -6.65
CA THR A 2 10.91 -16.84 -5.80
C THR A 2 10.20 -15.60 -6.34
N ILE A 3 9.14 -15.15 -5.67
CA ILE A 3 8.57 -13.83 -5.91
C ILE A 3 9.65 -12.85 -5.42
N THR A 4 10.37 -12.25 -6.35
CA THR A 4 11.60 -11.48 -6.05
C THR A 4 11.33 -10.06 -5.57
N GLU A 5 10.09 -9.57 -5.59
CA GLU A 5 9.76 -8.21 -5.13
C GLU A 5 8.46 -8.16 -4.31
N PRO A 6 8.36 -7.28 -3.29
CA PRO A 6 7.16 -7.13 -2.48
C PRO A 6 5.97 -6.66 -3.31
N ARG A 7 4.81 -7.27 -3.10
CA ARG A 7 3.57 -6.85 -3.77
C ARG A 7 2.98 -5.65 -3.05
N TYR A 8 3.09 -4.46 -3.62
CA TYR A 8 2.54 -3.24 -3.03
C TYR A 8 1.08 -3.00 -3.43
N PHE A 9 0.25 -2.67 -2.45
CA PHE A 9 -1.18 -2.42 -2.69
C PHE A 9 -1.43 -1.25 -3.66
N HIS A 10 -0.67 -0.18 -3.52
CA HIS A 10 -0.81 1.04 -4.34
C HIS A 10 -0.36 0.86 -5.81
N LEU A 11 0.33 -0.24 -6.13
CA LEU A 11 0.73 -0.61 -7.50
C LEU A 11 -0.20 -1.67 -8.11
N MET A 12 -1.28 -2.03 -7.42
CA MET A 12 -2.25 -2.98 -7.94
C MET A 12 -2.84 -2.49 -9.28
N PRO A 13 -2.96 -3.34 -10.30
CA PRO A 13 -3.59 -2.95 -11.55
C PRO A 13 -5.03 -2.50 -11.35
N PRO A 14 -5.51 -1.46 -12.05
CA PRO A 14 -6.88 -0.96 -11.90
C PRO A 14 -7.97 -2.03 -12.15
N GLY A 15 -7.71 -2.98 -13.06
CA GLY A 15 -8.61 -4.10 -13.34
C GLY A 15 -8.76 -5.07 -12.16
N GLU A 16 -7.68 -5.28 -11.40
CA GLU A 16 -7.71 -6.11 -10.20
C GLU A 16 -8.45 -5.42 -9.06
N TRP A 17 -8.23 -4.11 -8.87
CA TRP A 17 -8.97 -3.32 -7.89
C TRP A 17 -10.48 -3.37 -8.13
N LYS A 18 -10.89 -3.14 -9.38
CA LYS A 18 -12.30 -3.19 -9.78
C LYS A 18 -12.92 -4.56 -9.51
N ARG A 19 -12.17 -5.65 -9.75
CA ARG A 19 -12.61 -7.02 -9.45
C ARG A 19 -12.85 -7.20 -7.95
N LEU A 20 -11.90 -6.81 -7.11
CA LEU A 20 -12.00 -6.95 -5.66
C LEU A 20 -13.19 -6.17 -5.08
N CYS A 21 -13.45 -4.96 -5.60
CA CYS A 21 -14.64 -4.20 -5.25
C CYS A 21 -15.94 -4.91 -5.67
N ALA A 22 -15.98 -5.47 -6.89
CA ALA A 22 -17.16 -6.19 -7.40
C ALA A 22 -17.44 -7.48 -6.61
N GLU A 23 -16.39 -8.14 -6.11
CA GLU A 23 -16.49 -9.33 -5.26
C GLU A 23 -16.89 -8.99 -3.80
N GLY A 24 -17.00 -7.71 -3.45
CA GLY A 24 -17.34 -7.29 -2.08
C GLY A 24 -16.20 -7.53 -1.09
N THR A 25 -14.95 -7.52 -1.56
CA THR A 25 -13.79 -7.74 -0.70
C THR A 25 -13.72 -6.66 0.37
N THR A 26 -13.62 -7.07 1.64
CA THR A 26 -13.49 -6.15 2.77
C THR A 26 -12.04 -5.73 2.99
N TRP A 27 -11.82 -4.64 3.71
CA TRP A 27 -10.48 -4.21 4.12
C TRP A 27 -9.71 -5.29 4.90
N ARG A 28 -10.39 -6.00 5.80
CA ARG A 28 -9.81 -7.14 6.52
C ARG A 28 -9.41 -8.26 5.55
N GLY A 29 -10.24 -8.53 4.53
CA GLY A 29 -9.89 -9.46 3.46
C GLY A 29 -8.62 -9.06 2.71
N LEU A 30 -8.50 -7.78 2.35
CA LEU A 30 -7.33 -7.23 1.66
C LEU A 30 -6.05 -7.34 2.51
N GLN A 31 -6.12 -7.10 3.81
CA GLN A 31 -4.98 -7.28 4.73
C GLN A 31 -4.42 -8.71 4.70
N HIS A 32 -5.28 -9.71 4.54
CA HIS A 32 -4.87 -11.12 4.48
C HIS A 32 -4.28 -11.54 3.12
N MET A 33 -4.27 -10.66 2.11
CA MET A 33 -3.72 -10.96 0.78
C MET A 33 -2.20 -10.80 0.69
N GLY A 34 -1.53 -10.42 1.79
CA GLY A 34 -0.07 -10.39 1.87
C GLY A 34 0.58 -9.22 1.12
N TYR A 35 -0.12 -8.10 0.98
CA TYR A 35 0.47 -6.87 0.44
C TYR A 35 1.48 -6.28 1.44
N ALA A 36 2.58 -5.76 0.92
CA ALA A 36 3.62 -5.12 1.72
C ALA A 36 3.37 -3.62 1.87
N GLN A 37 3.67 -3.08 3.04
CA GLN A 37 3.84 -1.64 3.25
C GLN A 37 5.15 -1.20 2.60
N PRO A 38 5.21 -0.05 1.90
CA PRO A 38 6.45 0.45 1.36
C PRO A 38 7.45 0.84 2.45
N ASP A 39 8.74 0.54 2.25
CA ASP A 39 9.81 0.77 3.23
C ASP A 39 10.00 2.25 3.62
N TRP A 40 9.60 3.16 2.73
CA TRP A 40 9.63 4.61 2.94
C TRP A 40 8.42 5.15 3.72
N CYS A 41 7.49 4.29 4.15
CA CYS A 41 6.34 4.67 4.95
C CYS A 41 6.51 4.14 6.38
N SER A 42 6.54 5.03 7.37
CA SER A 42 6.58 4.67 8.79
C SER A 42 5.20 4.69 9.48
N TYR A 43 4.12 4.87 8.71
CA TYR A 43 2.76 4.83 9.24
C TYR A 43 2.49 3.44 9.85
N PRO A 44 2.11 3.34 11.14
CA PRO A 44 1.81 2.05 11.76
C PRO A 44 0.64 1.36 11.07
N ASP A 45 0.84 0.11 10.63
CA ASP A 45 -0.18 -0.64 9.90
C ASP A 45 -0.77 0.16 8.73
N ALA A 46 0.07 0.73 7.86
CA ALA A 46 -0.36 1.67 6.81
C ALA A 46 -1.38 1.08 5.82
N LEU A 47 -1.45 -0.25 5.72
CA LEU A 47 -2.42 -0.97 4.90
C LEU A 47 -3.70 -1.35 5.67
N ASP A 48 -3.84 -0.88 6.91
CA ASP A 48 -5.07 -1.03 7.66
C ASP A 48 -6.18 -0.17 7.05
N GLY A 49 -7.22 -0.81 6.53
CA GLY A 49 -8.31 -0.08 5.85
C GLY A 49 -9.27 0.66 6.78
N LEU A 50 -9.08 0.57 8.11
CA LEU A 50 -9.83 1.34 9.10
C LEU A 50 -8.99 2.52 9.63
N MET A 51 -7.74 2.25 10.02
CA MET A 51 -6.89 3.21 10.74
C MET A 51 -5.52 3.49 10.10
N GLY A 52 -5.23 2.90 8.94
CA GLY A 52 -3.96 3.05 8.23
C GLY A 52 -3.88 4.28 7.33
N CYS A 53 -3.04 4.21 6.29
CA CYS A 53 -2.84 5.29 5.34
C CYS A 53 -3.88 5.23 4.21
N TRP A 54 -4.81 6.18 4.23
CA TRP A 54 -5.90 6.27 3.25
C TRP A 54 -5.37 6.49 1.82
N SER A 55 -4.28 7.26 1.66
CA SER A 55 -3.66 7.48 0.36
C SER A 55 -3.07 6.19 -0.24
N LEU A 56 -2.54 5.28 0.57
CA LEU A 56 -2.03 3.98 0.11
C LEU A 56 -3.18 3.04 -0.28
N ILE A 57 -4.18 2.87 0.59
CA ILE A 57 -5.30 1.94 0.37
C ILE A 57 -6.29 2.43 -0.70
N TYR A 58 -6.28 3.71 -1.05
CA TYR A 58 -7.03 4.24 -2.20
C TYR A 58 -6.18 4.39 -3.46
N GLN A 59 -4.96 3.82 -3.48
CA GLN A 59 -4.05 3.85 -4.64
C GLN A 59 -3.78 5.28 -5.17
N ARG A 60 -3.74 6.27 -4.28
CA ARG A 60 -3.36 7.66 -4.64
C ARG A 60 -1.85 7.83 -4.69
N VAL A 61 -1.13 7.03 -3.91
CA VAL A 61 0.33 6.99 -3.91
C VAL A 61 0.78 6.31 -5.21
N THR A 62 1.41 7.07 -6.10
CA THR A 62 1.97 6.55 -7.37
C THR A 62 3.46 6.20 -7.27
N GLY A 63 4.10 6.56 -6.15
CA GLY A 63 5.51 6.31 -5.86
C GLY A 63 5.96 7.05 -4.62
N GLU A 64 7.22 6.84 -4.23
CA GLU A 64 7.86 7.45 -3.05
C GLU A 64 7.75 8.99 -3.04
N GLU A 65 7.88 9.61 -4.21
CA GLU A 65 7.78 11.06 -4.42
C GLU A 65 6.48 11.67 -3.88
N TYR A 66 5.36 10.94 -3.98
CA TYR A 66 4.06 11.41 -3.47
C TYR A 66 4.08 11.66 -1.96
N CYS A 67 4.93 10.93 -1.25
CA CYS A 67 4.98 10.96 0.21
C CYS A 67 6.07 11.87 0.76
N LYS A 68 6.91 12.54 -0.05
CA LYS A 68 8.08 13.29 0.46
C LYS A 68 7.74 14.37 1.49
N ASP A 69 6.55 14.97 1.38
CA ASP A 69 6.08 16.00 2.31
C ASP A 69 5.19 15.43 3.44
N CYS A 70 5.10 14.10 3.57
CA CYS A 70 4.37 13.43 4.64
C CYS A 70 5.24 13.31 5.90
N ASP A 71 4.69 13.63 7.07
CA ASP A 71 5.38 13.50 8.36
C ASP A 71 5.86 12.07 8.67
N LEU A 72 5.22 11.08 8.04
CA LEU A 72 5.51 9.65 8.21
C LEU A 72 6.31 9.08 7.03
N TYR A 73 6.91 9.96 6.22
CA TYR A 73 7.90 9.57 5.25
C TYR A 73 9.22 9.27 5.93
N LYS A 74 9.78 8.09 5.63
CA LYS A 74 11.11 7.71 6.03
C LYS A 74 12.03 7.86 4.82
N PRO A 75 12.92 8.88 4.80
CA PRO A 75 13.93 8.97 3.77
C PRO A 75 14.73 7.68 3.75
N LYS A 76 15.01 7.13 2.57
CA LYS A 76 16.07 6.13 2.45
C LYS A 76 17.36 6.81 2.86
N ASP A 77 17.89 6.44 4.04
CA ASP A 77 19.17 6.91 4.52
C ASP A 77 20.18 6.78 3.37
N THR A 78 20.70 7.92 2.92
CA THR A 78 21.85 7.92 2.01
C THR A 78 23.04 7.52 2.89
N PRO A 79 23.83 6.50 2.50
CA PRO A 79 24.97 6.05 3.30
C PRO A 79 25.97 7.17 3.60
#